data_AF-A0AA45JK51-F1
#
_entry.id   AF-A0AA45JK51-F1
#
_cell.length_a   1.000
_cell.length_b   1.000
_cell.length_c   1.000
_cell.angle_alpha   90.00
_cell.angle_beta   90.00
_cell.angle_gamma   90.00
#
_symmetry.space_group_name_H-M   'P 1'
#
loop_
_entity.id
_entity.type
_entity.pdbx_description
1 polymer ?
#
loop_
_entity_poly.entity_id
_entity_poly.type
_entity_poly.pdbx_seq_one_letter_code
_entity_poly.pdbx_strand_id
1 'polypeptide(L)'
;MDGADPDVLASMTPVLDPGGKSYFLVPVAMSGPALRRAVLATLVHNAGSGYGADPECDFPATPFTADEVFRIRVRQRANSWSYGRALAMAVATGARLVTTPNGMLMGAGGNWPTRLFSQRGGTTWGDVFVLNAGKNVDATTVLLAATAAAAPVYERGARLVEGRLHLDRLLHHEEIHSQQWARYGRTRFAAAYLREQSRAVLTGQPNRFEVEAGLRDGGYA
;
A
#
# COMPACT_ATOMS: atom_id res chain seq x y z
N MET A 1 -20.99 19.78 -13.35
CA MET A 1 -20.83 18.76 -14.41
C MET A 1 -19.54 18.02 -14.12
N ASP A 2 -19.64 16.91 -13.39
CA ASP A 2 -18.49 16.04 -13.11
C ASP A 2 -18.27 15.20 -14.38
N GLY A 3 -17.33 15.64 -15.22
CA GLY A 3 -16.82 14.84 -16.33
C GLY A 3 -16.16 13.59 -15.77
N ALA A 4 -16.92 12.52 -15.62
CA ALA A 4 -16.37 11.20 -15.36
C ALA A 4 -15.62 10.76 -16.61
N ASP A 5 -14.30 10.84 -16.55
CA ASP A 5 -13.43 10.10 -17.49
C ASP A 5 -13.75 8.60 -17.33
N PRO A 6 -14.36 7.96 -18.34
CA PRO A 6 -14.91 6.61 -18.22
C PRO A 6 -13.84 5.53 -18.05
N ASP A 7 -12.57 5.82 -18.32
CA ASP A 7 -11.49 4.88 -18.07
C ASP A 7 -10.23 5.57 -17.54
N VAL A 8 -10.27 5.95 -16.26
CA VAL A 8 -9.12 6.53 -15.55
C VAL A 8 -7.86 5.66 -15.65
N LEU A 9 -8.00 4.34 -15.84
CA LEU A 9 -6.88 3.42 -15.98
C LEU A 9 -6.25 3.45 -17.37
N ALA A 10 -6.98 3.82 -18.42
CA ALA A 10 -6.45 3.91 -19.79
C ALA A 10 -5.27 4.90 -19.93
N SER A 11 -5.18 5.88 -19.03
CA SER A 11 -4.08 6.84 -18.95
C SER A 11 -2.82 6.33 -18.22
N MET A 12 -2.86 5.10 -17.71
CA MET A 12 -1.85 4.54 -16.82
C MET A 12 -1.15 3.34 -17.46
N THR A 13 0.11 3.10 -17.08
CA THR A 13 0.85 1.93 -17.56
C THR A 13 0.55 0.72 -16.66
N PRO A 14 -0.04 -0.38 -17.19
CA PRO A 14 -0.25 -1.58 -16.41
C PRO A 14 1.08 -2.30 -16.12
N VAL A 15 1.15 -2.94 -14.97
CA VAL A 15 2.25 -3.80 -14.52
C VAL A 15 1.61 -5.06 -13.95
N LEU A 16 2.00 -6.22 -14.47
CA LEU A 16 1.44 -7.50 -14.04
C LEU A 16 2.39 -8.20 -13.06
N ASP A 17 1.82 -8.84 -12.04
CA ASP A 17 2.55 -9.83 -11.26
C ASP A 17 2.50 -11.22 -11.92
N PRO A 18 3.31 -12.20 -11.48
CA PRO A 18 3.28 -13.56 -12.00
C PRO A 18 1.94 -14.30 -11.84
N GLY A 19 1.09 -13.86 -10.91
CA GLY A 19 -0.26 -14.37 -10.70
C GLY A 19 -1.32 -13.73 -11.59
N GLY A 20 -0.93 -12.80 -12.46
CA GLY A 20 -1.81 -12.09 -13.38
C GLY A 20 -2.55 -10.89 -12.76
N LYS A 21 -2.20 -10.47 -11.54
CA LYS A 21 -2.79 -9.27 -10.92
C LYS A 21 -2.22 -8.02 -11.58
N SER A 22 -3.08 -7.05 -11.85
CA SER A 22 -2.74 -5.77 -12.47
C SER A 22 -2.51 -4.68 -11.43
N TYR A 23 -1.35 -4.04 -11.52
CA TYR A 23 -0.99 -2.79 -10.87
C TYR A 23 -0.94 -1.71 -11.95
N PHE A 24 -1.16 -0.44 -11.61
CA PHE A 24 -1.08 0.64 -12.60
C PHE A 24 -0.16 1.75 -12.12
N LEU A 25 0.88 2.02 -12.89
CA LEU A 25 1.84 3.09 -12.63
C LEU A 25 1.14 4.45 -12.76
N VAL A 26 1.25 5.26 -11.72
CA VAL A 26 0.55 6.54 -11.59
C VAL A 26 1.31 7.65 -12.32
N PRO A 27 0.69 8.35 -13.28
CA PRO A 27 1.26 9.56 -13.87
C PRO A 27 1.40 10.68 -12.83
N VAL A 28 2.53 11.38 -12.83
CA VAL A 28 2.81 12.47 -11.87
C VAL A 28 1.87 13.68 -12.00
N ALA A 29 1.21 13.84 -13.15
CA ALA A 29 0.29 14.95 -13.43
C ALA A 29 -1.17 14.67 -12.96
N MET A 30 -1.43 13.49 -12.40
CA MET A 30 -2.77 13.10 -11.96
C MET A 30 -3.25 13.93 -10.75
N SER A 31 -4.55 14.18 -10.65
CA SER A 31 -5.14 14.84 -9.46
C SER A 31 -5.46 13.82 -8.36
N GLY A 32 -5.48 14.25 -7.09
CA GLY A 32 -5.86 13.40 -5.96
C GLY A 32 -7.22 12.70 -6.12
N PRO A 33 -8.30 13.39 -6.52
CA PRO A 33 -9.59 12.76 -6.79
C PRO A 33 -9.56 11.73 -7.92
N ALA A 34 -8.81 11.99 -9.00
CA ALA A 34 -8.63 11.02 -10.08
C ALA A 34 -7.85 9.80 -9.61
N LEU A 35 -6.78 9.99 -8.84
CA LEU A 35 -5.98 8.91 -8.27
C LEU A 35 -6.82 8.01 -7.34
N ARG A 36 -7.67 8.60 -6.50
CA ARG A 36 -8.61 7.83 -5.67
C ARG A 36 -9.54 6.95 -6.52
N ARG A 37 -10.08 7.49 -7.62
CA ARG A 37 -10.90 6.71 -8.56
C ARG A 37 -10.10 5.61 -9.22
N ALA A 38 -8.86 5.89 -9.64
CA ALA A 38 -7.96 4.91 -10.23
C ALA A 38 -7.71 3.73 -9.28
N VAL A 39 -7.44 4.01 -8.01
CA VAL A 39 -7.25 2.96 -6.99
C VAL A 39 -8.49 2.07 -6.84
N LEU A 40 -9.70 2.65 -6.83
CA LEU A 40 -10.93 1.86 -6.78
C LEU A 40 -11.14 1.06 -8.08
N ALA A 41 -10.85 1.66 -9.23
CA ALA A 41 -10.94 0.99 -10.53
C ALA A 41 -9.95 -0.18 -10.62
N THR A 42 -8.74 -0.05 -10.08
CA THR A 42 -7.74 -1.14 -10.02
C THR A 42 -8.25 -2.31 -9.17
N LEU A 43 -8.85 -2.06 -8.00
CA LEU A 43 -9.49 -3.11 -7.21
C LEU A 43 -10.56 -3.86 -8.04
N VAL A 44 -11.44 -3.12 -8.74
CA VAL A 44 -12.50 -3.71 -9.57
C VAL A 44 -11.94 -4.48 -10.76
N HIS A 45 -10.88 -3.97 -11.40
CA HIS A 45 -10.19 -4.65 -12.49
C HIS A 45 -9.59 -6.00 -12.04
N ASN A 46 -9.16 -6.09 -10.78
CA ASN A 46 -8.61 -7.30 -10.17
C ASN A 46 -9.67 -8.15 -9.45
N ALA A 47 -10.95 -8.01 -9.81
CA ALA A 47 -12.02 -8.80 -9.22
C ALA A 47 -11.72 -10.32 -9.30
N GLY A 48 -11.72 -10.98 -8.14
CA GLY A 48 -11.46 -12.43 -8.05
C GLY A 48 -9.98 -12.81 -7.92
N SER A 49 -9.04 -11.87 -8.00
CA SER A 49 -7.60 -12.14 -7.75
C SER A 49 -7.16 -11.73 -6.33
N GLY A 50 -8.09 -11.80 -5.37
CA GLY A 50 -7.89 -11.30 -4.01
C GLY A 50 -6.85 -12.05 -3.18
N TYR A 51 -6.62 -11.53 -1.98
CA TYR A 51 -5.79 -12.16 -0.95
C TYR A 51 -6.35 -13.52 -0.51
N GLY A 52 -5.46 -14.42 -0.06
CA GLY A 52 -5.84 -15.69 0.59
C GLY A 52 -5.70 -16.95 -0.27
N ALA A 53 -4.89 -16.90 -1.34
CA ALA A 53 -4.52 -18.09 -2.11
C ALA A 53 -3.40 -18.93 -1.44
N ASP A 54 -2.70 -18.35 -0.46
CA ASP A 54 -1.61 -18.97 0.30
C ASP A 54 -2.16 -19.55 1.63
N PRO A 55 -1.89 -20.83 1.98
CA PRO A 55 -2.34 -21.42 3.25
C PRO A 55 -1.69 -20.81 4.50
N GLU A 56 -0.64 -19.98 4.38
CA GLU A 56 0.04 -19.33 5.51
C GLU A 56 -0.50 -17.93 5.86
N CYS A 57 -1.58 -17.51 5.22
CA CYS A 57 -2.30 -16.25 5.48
C CYS A 57 -2.86 -16.16 6.92
N ASP A 58 -2.74 -15.00 7.57
CA ASP A 58 -3.32 -14.78 8.91
C ASP A 58 -4.86 -14.62 8.89
N PHE A 59 -5.43 -14.29 7.73
CA PHE A 59 -6.86 -14.05 7.54
C PHE A 59 -7.44 -14.94 6.42
N PRO A 60 -8.75 -15.24 6.46
CA PRO A 60 -9.41 -15.88 5.33
C PRO A 60 -9.41 -14.97 4.10
N ALA A 61 -9.51 -15.57 2.92
CA ALA A 61 -9.67 -14.83 1.67
C ALA A 61 -10.88 -13.89 1.73
N THR A 62 -10.69 -12.62 1.37
CA THR A 62 -11.79 -11.64 1.27
C THR A 62 -12.49 -11.80 -0.07
N PRO A 63 -13.79 -12.18 -0.10
CA PRO A 63 -14.51 -12.33 -1.36
C PRO A 63 -14.70 -10.99 -2.05
N PHE A 64 -14.53 -10.97 -3.37
CA PHE A 64 -14.86 -9.77 -4.15
C PHE A 64 -16.38 -9.62 -4.27
N THR A 65 -16.94 -8.63 -3.56
CA THR A 65 -18.38 -8.36 -3.50
C THR A 65 -18.67 -6.87 -3.62
N ALA A 66 -19.92 -6.50 -3.87
CA ALA A 66 -20.34 -5.10 -3.86
C ALA A 66 -20.11 -4.44 -2.48
N ASP A 67 -20.30 -5.20 -1.39
CA ASP A 67 -20.04 -4.73 -0.02
C ASP A 67 -18.56 -4.44 0.20
N GLU A 68 -17.68 -5.28 -0.36
CA GLU A 68 -16.24 -5.05 -0.30
C GLU A 68 -15.82 -3.79 -1.06
N VAL A 69 -16.35 -3.58 -2.27
CA VAL A 69 -16.14 -2.35 -3.04
C VAL A 69 -16.66 -1.13 -2.26
N PHE A 70 -17.81 -1.24 -1.59
CA PHE A 70 -18.36 -0.18 -0.76
C PHE A 70 -17.49 0.11 0.47
N ARG A 71 -17.02 -0.92 1.18
CA ARG A 71 -16.12 -0.82 2.33
C ARG A 71 -14.85 -0.05 1.95
N ILE A 72 -14.21 -0.43 0.84
CA ILE A 72 -13.03 0.27 0.31
C ILE A 72 -13.38 1.71 -0.02
N ARG A 73 -14.49 1.98 -0.70
CA ARG A 73 -14.91 3.36 -1.03
C ARG A 73 -15.14 4.23 0.22
N VAL A 74 -15.69 3.67 1.30
CA VAL A 74 -15.85 4.36 2.58
C VAL A 74 -14.48 4.67 3.20
N ARG A 75 -13.56 3.69 3.23
CA ARG A 75 -12.17 3.89 3.69
C ARG A 75 -11.47 5.01 2.91
N GLN A 76 -11.56 4.99 1.58
CA GLN A 76 -10.97 6.01 0.70
C GLN A 76 -11.52 7.42 0.93
N ARG A 77 -12.77 7.56 1.38
CA ARG A 77 -13.32 8.86 1.76
C ARG A 77 -12.70 9.36 3.06
N ALA A 78 -12.62 8.50 4.08
CA ALA A 78 -11.98 8.82 5.36
C ALA A 78 -10.48 9.15 5.19
N ASN A 79 -9.80 8.45 4.28
CA ASN A 79 -8.39 8.64 3.95
C ASN A 79 -8.14 9.59 2.77
N SER A 80 -9.15 10.33 2.29
CA SER A 80 -9.04 11.16 1.07
C SER A 80 -7.91 12.19 1.07
N TRP A 81 -7.46 12.59 2.26
CA TRP A 81 -6.32 13.48 2.48
C TRP A 81 -4.96 12.89 2.04
N SER A 82 -4.82 11.56 1.89
CA SER A 82 -3.55 10.92 1.55
C SER A 82 -3.19 11.04 0.07
N TYR A 83 -4.18 10.98 -0.84
CA TYR A 83 -3.96 10.95 -2.29
C TYR A 83 -3.24 12.19 -2.84
N GLY A 84 -3.77 13.39 -2.55
CA GLY A 84 -3.15 14.64 -3.00
C GLY A 84 -1.75 14.85 -2.40
N ARG A 85 -1.55 14.41 -1.15
CA ARG A 85 -0.23 14.47 -0.50
C ARG A 85 0.75 13.49 -1.14
N ALA A 86 0.31 12.28 -1.49
CA ALA A 86 1.17 11.28 -2.13
C ALA A 86 1.71 11.80 -3.47
N LEU A 87 0.85 12.42 -4.28
CA LEU A 87 1.23 13.05 -5.53
C LEU A 87 2.17 14.24 -5.32
N ALA A 88 1.85 15.14 -4.40
CA ALA A 88 2.73 16.28 -4.09
C ALA A 88 4.13 15.81 -3.64
N MET A 89 4.20 14.73 -2.87
CA MET A 89 5.47 14.13 -2.46
C MET A 89 6.19 13.41 -3.60
N ALA A 90 5.48 12.71 -4.48
CA ALA A 90 6.05 12.11 -5.68
C ALA A 90 6.70 13.15 -6.59
N VAL A 91 6.04 14.29 -6.79
CA VAL A 91 6.60 15.44 -7.54
C VAL A 91 7.81 16.02 -6.82
N ALA A 92 7.72 16.28 -5.51
CA ALA A 92 8.78 16.95 -4.77
C ALA A 92 10.05 16.11 -4.57
N THR A 93 9.93 14.78 -4.54
CA THR A 93 11.03 13.89 -4.15
C THR A 93 11.49 12.94 -5.26
N GLY A 94 10.81 12.93 -6.41
CA GLY A 94 11.04 11.97 -7.48
C GLY A 94 10.47 10.58 -7.20
N ALA A 95 9.72 10.39 -6.09
CA ALA A 95 9.06 9.13 -5.81
C ALA A 95 8.04 8.74 -6.91
N ARG A 96 7.69 7.46 -6.94
CA ARG A 96 6.69 6.90 -7.85
C ARG A 96 5.67 6.10 -7.08
N LEU A 97 4.49 5.94 -7.68
CA LEU A 97 3.33 5.28 -7.10
C LEU A 97 2.75 4.31 -8.12
N VAL A 98 2.26 3.17 -7.65
CA VAL A 98 1.35 2.28 -8.38
C VAL A 98 0.05 2.16 -7.58
N THR A 99 -1.06 1.97 -8.28
CA THR A 99 -2.30 1.47 -7.65
C THR A 99 -2.19 -0.05 -7.47
N THR A 100 -2.81 -0.57 -6.41
CA THR A 100 -2.70 -2.00 -6.07
C THR A 100 -4.05 -2.71 -6.15
N PRO A 101 -4.06 -4.04 -6.34
CA PRO A 101 -5.27 -4.86 -6.32
C PRO A 101 -6.10 -4.74 -5.02
N ASN A 102 -5.47 -4.36 -3.90
CA ASN A 102 -6.12 -4.28 -2.58
C ASN A 102 -6.78 -2.91 -2.32
N GLY A 103 -6.92 -2.09 -3.38
CA GLY A 103 -7.53 -0.77 -3.29
C GLY A 103 -6.67 0.27 -2.58
N MET A 104 -5.34 0.14 -2.63
CA MET A 104 -4.40 1.10 -2.06
C MET A 104 -3.40 1.65 -3.09
N LEU A 105 -2.53 2.54 -2.63
CA LEU A 105 -1.33 2.95 -3.34
C LEU A 105 -0.11 2.25 -2.73
N MET A 106 0.81 1.82 -3.58
CA MET A 106 2.15 1.41 -3.19
C MET A 106 3.17 2.37 -3.83
N GLY A 107 4.13 2.84 -3.04
CA GLY A 107 5.11 3.83 -3.47
C GLY A 107 6.56 3.43 -3.20
N ALA A 108 7.48 4.00 -3.96
CA ALA A 108 8.92 3.82 -3.78
C ALA A 108 9.70 5.12 -4.09
N GLY A 109 10.93 5.18 -3.58
CA GLY A 109 11.85 6.32 -3.73
C GLY A 109 11.47 7.54 -2.91
N GLY A 110 12.34 8.55 -2.85
CA GLY A 110 12.14 9.79 -2.09
C GLY A 110 12.50 9.72 -0.60
N ASN A 111 12.86 10.86 -0.01
CA ASN A 111 13.09 11.00 1.42
C ASN A 111 11.75 11.24 2.14
N TRP A 112 11.03 10.17 2.48
CA TRP A 112 9.75 10.28 3.17
C TRP A 112 9.95 10.67 4.65
N PRO A 113 9.35 11.77 5.14
CA PRO A 113 9.37 12.13 6.56
C PRO A 113 8.71 11.08 7.47
N THR A 114 7.96 10.14 6.90
CA THR A 114 7.19 9.11 7.59
C THR A 114 7.96 7.81 7.85
N ARG A 115 9.25 7.71 7.50
CA ARG A 115 10.10 6.53 7.82
C ARG A 115 10.19 6.21 9.33
N LEU A 116 9.64 7.07 10.19
CA LEU A 116 9.59 6.94 11.65
C LEU A 116 8.79 5.72 12.18
N PHE A 117 7.98 5.06 11.34
CA PHE A 117 7.13 3.94 11.72
C PHE A 117 7.54 2.59 11.11
N SER A 118 8.68 2.50 10.43
CA SER A 118 9.03 1.32 9.64
C SER A 118 9.69 0.22 10.47
N GLN A 119 9.06 -0.95 10.52
CA GLN A 119 9.76 -2.23 10.69
C GLN A 119 9.53 -3.09 9.45
N ARG A 120 10.64 -3.57 8.87
CA ARG A 120 10.81 -4.62 7.84
C ARG A 120 10.16 -4.48 6.45
N GLY A 121 8.98 -3.90 6.26
CA GLY A 121 8.30 -3.83 4.94
C GLY A 121 8.21 -2.43 4.31
N GLY A 122 7.85 -1.44 5.12
CA GLY A 122 7.58 -0.09 4.64
C GLY A 122 6.89 0.78 5.68
N THR A 123 6.06 1.72 5.23
CA THR A 123 5.19 2.50 6.13
C THR A 123 3.89 2.85 5.43
N THR A 124 2.76 2.56 6.08
CA THR A 124 1.43 2.96 5.61
C THR A 124 0.90 4.21 6.32
N TRP A 125 0.36 5.14 5.53
CA TRP A 125 -0.30 6.35 6.01
C TRP A 125 -1.51 6.71 5.16
N GLY A 126 -2.71 6.68 5.77
CA GLY A 126 -3.96 6.71 4.99
C GLY A 126 -4.01 5.49 4.07
N ASP A 127 -4.25 5.68 2.77
CA ASP A 127 -4.27 4.60 1.75
C ASP A 127 -2.93 4.46 0.98
N VAL A 128 -1.81 4.91 1.56
CA VAL A 128 -0.50 4.91 0.88
C VAL A 128 0.49 4.06 1.67
N PHE A 129 0.90 2.94 1.10
CA PHE A 129 2.02 2.12 1.55
C PHE A 129 3.30 2.53 0.81
N VAL A 130 4.40 2.73 1.52
CA VAL A 130 5.70 3.06 0.92
C VAL A 130 6.71 1.97 1.25
N LEU A 131 7.25 1.33 0.21
CA LEU A 131 8.28 0.28 0.34
C LEU A 131 9.57 0.82 0.93
N ASN A 132 10.19 0.04 1.81
CA ASN A 132 11.54 0.31 2.31
C ASN A 132 12.61 -0.25 1.36
N ALA A 133 12.73 0.33 0.18
CA ALA A 133 13.62 -0.17 -0.87
C ALA A 133 14.95 0.58 -1.01
N GLY A 134 15.26 1.56 -0.15
CA GLY A 134 16.49 2.38 -0.25
C GLY A 134 16.34 3.66 -1.08
N LYS A 135 17.45 4.20 -1.60
CA LYS A 135 17.50 5.49 -2.34
C LYS A 135 18.43 5.50 -3.56
N ASN A 136 19.15 4.42 -3.80
CA ASN A 136 20.19 4.35 -4.82
C ASN A 136 19.66 3.80 -6.16
N VAL A 137 18.49 3.17 -6.17
CA VAL A 137 17.81 2.65 -7.35
C VAL A 137 16.62 3.54 -7.69
N ASP A 138 16.35 3.69 -9.00
CA ASP A 138 15.18 4.44 -9.48
C ASP A 138 13.87 3.87 -8.91
N ALA A 139 12.97 4.77 -8.53
CA ALA A 139 11.70 4.43 -7.89
C ALA A 139 10.80 3.57 -8.78
N THR A 140 10.80 3.79 -10.10
CA THR A 140 10.02 2.98 -11.05
C THR A 140 10.58 1.58 -11.08
N THR A 141 11.91 1.44 -11.19
CA THR A 141 12.59 0.13 -11.18
C THR A 141 12.26 -0.67 -9.92
N VAL A 142 12.23 -0.02 -8.75
CA VAL A 142 11.81 -0.68 -7.49
C VAL A 142 10.39 -1.23 -7.58
N LEU A 143 9.42 -0.42 -8.04
CA LEU A 143 8.01 -0.83 -8.10
C LEU A 143 7.79 -1.94 -9.12
N LEU A 144 8.45 -1.86 -10.28
CA LEU A 144 8.39 -2.90 -11.30
C LEU A 144 9.00 -4.21 -10.79
N ALA A 145 10.16 -4.13 -10.12
CA ALA A 145 10.80 -5.32 -9.55
C ALA A 145 9.95 -5.96 -8.44
N ALA A 146 9.38 -5.17 -7.53
CA ALA A 146 8.49 -5.68 -6.48
C ALA A 146 7.25 -6.39 -7.07
N THR A 147 6.65 -5.78 -8.09
CA THR A 147 5.47 -6.33 -8.75
C THR A 147 5.81 -7.62 -9.52
N ALA A 148 6.89 -7.60 -10.31
CA ALA A 148 7.33 -8.75 -11.09
C ALA A 148 7.79 -9.93 -10.22
N ALA A 149 8.36 -9.66 -9.04
CA ALA A 149 8.73 -10.70 -8.08
C ALA A 149 7.54 -11.19 -7.23
N ALA A 150 6.40 -10.48 -7.24
CA ALA A 150 5.34 -10.63 -6.25
C ALA A 150 5.88 -10.69 -4.80
N ALA A 151 6.90 -9.87 -4.52
CA ALA A 151 7.58 -9.79 -3.22
C ALA A 151 8.10 -8.35 -2.99
N PRO A 152 8.22 -7.88 -1.73
CA PRO A 152 8.93 -6.64 -1.47
C PRO A 152 10.39 -6.79 -1.91
N VAL A 153 11.00 -5.71 -2.40
CA VAL A 153 12.41 -5.69 -2.79
C VAL A 153 13.19 -4.69 -1.93
N TYR A 154 14.45 -5.01 -1.66
CA TYR A 154 15.33 -4.24 -0.81
C TYR A 154 16.61 -3.90 -1.55
N GLU A 155 17.12 -2.69 -1.36
CA GLU A 155 18.46 -2.33 -1.84
C GLU A 155 19.55 -3.01 -1.02
N ARG A 156 20.47 -3.70 -1.70
CA ARG A 156 21.76 -4.13 -1.18
C ARG A 156 22.87 -3.52 -2.03
N GLY A 157 23.30 -2.31 -1.65
CA GLY A 157 24.20 -1.49 -2.48
C GLY A 157 23.46 -0.91 -3.68
N ALA A 158 23.93 -1.23 -4.89
CA ALA A 158 23.31 -0.82 -6.16
C ALA A 158 22.42 -1.92 -6.79
N ARG A 159 22.11 -2.99 -6.05
CA ARG A 159 21.27 -4.10 -6.51
C ARG A 159 20.00 -4.20 -5.69
N LEU A 160 18.93 -4.64 -6.33
CA LEU A 160 17.71 -5.06 -5.64
C LEU A 160 17.79 -6.54 -5.28
N VAL A 161 17.34 -6.88 -4.08
CA VAL A 161 17.23 -8.24 -3.57
C VAL A 161 15.79 -8.46 -3.15
N GLU A 162 15.22 -9.58 -3.58
CA GLU A 162 13.86 -9.98 -3.25
C GLU A 162 13.75 -10.39 -1.78
N GLY A 163 12.65 -9.97 -1.16
CA GLY A 163 12.19 -10.45 0.13
C GLY A 163 11.55 -11.83 0.01
N ARG A 164 11.31 -12.46 1.16
CA ARG A 164 10.66 -13.78 1.24
C ARG A 164 9.14 -13.73 1.37
N LEU A 165 8.61 -12.58 1.79
CA LEU A 165 7.19 -12.40 2.05
C LEU A 165 6.46 -12.18 0.72
N HIS A 166 5.36 -12.89 0.48
CA HIS A 166 4.52 -12.62 -0.68
C HIS A 166 3.94 -11.20 -0.60
N LEU A 167 4.06 -10.44 -1.69
CA LEU A 167 3.61 -9.05 -1.76
C LEU A 167 2.11 -8.92 -1.48
N ASP A 168 1.32 -9.91 -1.85
CA ASP A 168 -0.12 -9.92 -1.59
C ASP A 168 -0.46 -9.98 -0.10
N ARG A 169 0.32 -10.77 0.68
CA ARG A 169 0.21 -10.86 2.14
C ARG A 169 0.59 -9.53 2.77
N LEU A 170 1.72 -8.97 2.34
CA LEU A 170 2.17 -7.65 2.80
C LEU A 170 1.13 -6.56 2.48
N LEU A 171 0.61 -6.51 1.26
CA LEU A 171 -0.40 -5.53 0.88
C LEU A 171 -1.71 -5.70 1.64
N HIS A 172 -2.08 -6.92 2.06
CA HIS A 172 -3.22 -7.15 2.93
C HIS A 172 -2.98 -6.65 4.36
N HIS A 173 -1.81 -6.92 4.92
CA HIS A 173 -1.40 -6.37 6.21
C HIS A 173 -1.46 -4.83 6.21
N GLU A 174 -0.91 -4.21 5.17
CA GLU A 174 -0.90 -2.76 5.01
C GLU A 174 -2.31 -2.19 4.75
N GLU A 175 -3.20 -2.98 4.13
CA GLU A 175 -4.61 -2.64 3.93
C GLU A 175 -5.35 -2.50 5.28
N ILE A 176 -5.04 -3.37 6.24
CA ILE A 176 -5.59 -3.27 7.60
C ILE A 176 -5.08 -2.00 8.29
N HIS A 177 -3.81 -1.62 8.12
CA HIS A 177 -3.35 -0.32 8.60
C HIS A 177 -4.11 0.84 7.96
N SER A 178 -4.41 0.80 6.67
CA SER A 178 -5.29 1.80 6.04
C SER A 178 -6.69 1.84 6.64
N GLN A 179 -7.25 0.70 7.04
CA GLN A 179 -8.52 0.65 7.79
C GLN A 179 -8.37 1.31 9.16
N GLN A 180 -7.28 1.06 9.88
CA GLN A 180 -7.02 1.70 11.16
C GLN A 180 -6.88 3.23 11.02
N TRP A 181 -6.19 3.72 9.99
CA TRP A 181 -6.14 5.16 9.67
C TRP A 181 -7.53 5.74 9.43
N ALA A 182 -8.40 5.03 8.71
CA ALA A 182 -9.78 5.47 8.46
C ALA A 182 -10.63 5.47 9.74
N ARG A 183 -10.49 4.44 10.59
CA ARG A 183 -11.24 4.27 11.84
C ARG A 183 -10.87 5.32 12.89
N TYR A 184 -9.58 5.55 13.10
CA TYR A 184 -9.09 6.46 14.14
C TYR A 184 -8.93 7.89 13.64
N GLY A 185 -8.75 8.08 12.33
CA GLY A 185 -8.38 9.35 11.73
C GLY A 185 -6.91 9.69 11.93
N ARG A 186 -6.41 10.63 11.12
CA ARG A 186 -4.97 10.89 10.96
C ARG A 186 -4.21 11.15 12.27
N THR A 187 -4.66 12.12 13.04
CA THR A 187 -3.91 12.58 14.23
C THR A 187 -4.00 11.57 15.37
N ARG A 188 -5.19 11.02 15.61
CA ARG A 188 -5.42 10.05 16.69
C ARG A 188 -4.71 8.73 16.41
N PHE A 189 -4.71 8.25 15.16
CA PHE A 189 -4.00 7.02 14.82
C PHE A 189 -2.50 7.18 15.01
N ALA A 190 -1.89 8.25 14.47
CA ALA A 190 -0.46 8.50 14.65
C ALA A 190 -0.06 8.54 16.13
N ALA A 191 -0.82 9.23 16.98
CA ALA A 191 -0.56 9.30 18.41
C ALA A 191 -0.81 7.96 19.14
N ALA A 192 -1.81 7.18 18.72
CA ALA A 192 -2.08 5.87 19.28
C ALA A 192 -0.98 4.87 18.91
N TYR A 193 -0.57 4.85 17.64
CA TYR A 193 0.49 3.98 17.14
C TYR A 193 1.82 4.27 17.81
N LEU A 194 2.22 5.55 17.96
CA LEU A 194 3.44 5.91 18.71
C LEU A 194 3.41 5.39 20.16
N ARG A 195 2.28 5.54 20.85
CA ARG A 195 2.12 5.06 22.23
C ARG A 195 2.21 3.54 22.32
N GLU A 196 1.55 2.82 21.42
CA GLU A 196 1.63 1.36 21.37
C GLU A 196 3.03 0.88 20.98
N GLN A 197 3.72 1.59 20.08
CA GLN A 197 5.10 1.29 19.73
C GLN A 197 6.05 1.47 20.92
N SER A 198 5.90 2.54 21.70
CA SER A 198 6.67 2.73 22.93
C SER A 198 6.38 1.63 23.96
N ARG A 199 5.10 1.26 24.14
CA ARG A 199 4.71 0.14 25.02
C ARG A 199 5.36 -1.17 24.56
N ALA A 200 5.32 -1.46 23.25
CA ALA A 200 5.89 -2.67 22.68
C ALA A 200 7.40 -2.78 22.96
N VAL A 201 8.14 -1.68 22.77
CA VAL A 201 9.58 -1.62 23.09
C VAL A 201 9.85 -1.84 24.59
N LEU A 202 9.08 -1.19 25.47
CA LEU A 202 9.28 -1.29 26.91
C LEU A 202 8.91 -2.66 27.49
N THR A 203 7.92 -3.33 26.91
CA THR A 203 7.38 -4.59 27.45
C THR A 203 7.87 -5.83 26.70
N GLY A 204 8.51 -5.66 25.54
CA GLY A 204 8.87 -6.75 24.63
C GLY A 204 7.67 -7.43 23.95
N GLN A 205 6.45 -6.96 24.20
CA GLN A 205 5.23 -7.50 23.59
C GLN A 205 4.97 -6.87 22.22
N PRO A 206 4.35 -7.59 21.28
CA PRO A 206 3.98 -7.02 19.98
C PRO A 206 3.11 -5.77 20.10
N ASN A 207 3.25 -4.86 19.14
CA ASN A 207 2.36 -3.71 18.98
C ASN A 207 0.96 -4.21 18.59
N ARG A 208 -0.08 -3.75 19.31
CA ARG A 208 -1.45 -4.24 19.12
C ARG A 208 -2.01 -3.97 17.73
N PHE A 209 -1.57 -2.89 17.08
CA PHE A 209 -1.97 -2.58 15.72
C PHE A 209 -1.34 -3.53 14.70
N GLU A 210 -0.11 -4.00 14.94
CA GLU A 210 0.56 -5.01 14.12
C GLU A 210 -0.06 -6.40 14.32
N VAL A 211 -0.50 -6.70 15.55
CA VAL A 211 -1.26 -7.94 15.84
C VAL A 211 -2.60 -7.93 15.13
N GLU A 212 -3.33 -6.81 15.17
CA GLU A 212 -4.60 -6.64 14.43
C GLU A 212 -4.40 -6.75 12.91
N ALA A 213 -3.23 -6.33 12.39
CA ALA A 213 -2.89 -6.41 10.97
C ALA A 213 -2.35 -7.79 10.52
N GLY A 214 -2.17 -8.74 11.43
CA GLY A 214 -1.60 -10.05 11.14
C GLY A 214 -0.08 -10.03 11.11
N LEU A 215 0.55 -10.68 12.09
CA LEU A 215 2.00 -10.68 12.24
C LEU A 215 2.72 -11.46 11.14
N ARG A 216 2.21 -12.60 10.69
CA ARG A 216 2.86 -13.40 9.63
C ARG A 216 2.75 -12.69 8.30
N ASP A 217 1.60 -12.09 8.02
CA ASP A 217 1.39 -11.33 6.79
C ASP A 217 2.22 -10.03 6.74
N GLY A 218 2.63 -9.50 7.90
CA GLY A 218 3.63 -8.44 8.01
C GLY A 218 5.09 -8.93 8.08
N GLY A 219 5.34 -10.24 8.12
CA GLY A 219 6.69 -10.83 8.20
C GLY A 219 7.34 -10.78 9.59
N TYR A 220 6.55 -10.75 10.66
CA TYR A 220 7.00 -10.72 12.06
C TYR A 220 7.02 -12.09 12.77
N ALA A 221 6.48 -13.14 12.14
CA ALA A 221 6.35 -14.47 12.72
C ALA A 221 6.78 -15.56 11.73
#